data_AF-A0A1H4DAH6-F1
#
_entry.id   AF-A0A1H4DAH6-F1
#
_cell.length_a   1.000
_cell.length_b   1.000
_cell.length_c   1.000
_cell.angle_alpha   90.00
_cell.angle_beta   90.00
_cell.angle_gamma   90.00
#
_symmetry.space_group_name_H-M   'P 1'
#
loop_
_entity.id
_entity.type
_entity.pdbx_description
1 polymer ?
#
loop_
_entity_poly.entity_id
_entity_poly.type
_entity_poly.pdbx_seq_one_letter_code
_entity_poly.pdbx_strand_id
1 'polypeptide(L)'
;MTYVIALPCVDVKDRACIDECPVDCIYEGERSLYIHPDECVDCGACEPVCPVEAIYYEDDLPEEWKDYYRANVEFFDDIGSPGGASKVGVISKDHPLIAALPPQAH
;
A
#
# COMPACT_ATOMS: atom_id res chain seq x y z
N MET A 1 10.08 -10.69 2.17
CA MET A 1 9.55 -10.29 0.87
C MET A 1 8.17 -9.71 1.12
N THR A 2 7.72 -8.82 0.26
CA THR A 2 6.39 -8.21 0.38
C THR A 2 5.87 -7.80 -0.99
N TYR A 3 4.57 -7.54 -1.04
CA TYR A 3 3.98 -6.73 -2.09
C TYR A 3 4.06 -5.24 -1.75
N VAL A 4 4.02 -4.40 -2.77
CA VAL A 4 4.19 -2.94 -2.71
C VAL A 4 3.07 -2.27 -3.51
N ILE A 5 2.45 -1.24 -2.93
CA ILE A 5 1.49 -0.39 -3.62
C ILE A 5 2.20 0.84 -4.19
N ALA A 6 2.04 1.08 -5.50
CA ALA A 6 2.70 2.12 -6.27
C ALA A 6 1.78 3.30 -6.64
N LEU A 7 2.29 4.20 -7.50
CA LEU A 7 1.63 5.45 -7.92
C LEU A 7 0.16 5.32 -8.34
N PRO A 8 -0.28 4.29 -9.09
CA PRO A 8 -1.67 4.24 -9.56
C PRO A 8 -2.72 4.17 -8.45
N CYS A 9 -2.35 3.82 -7.21
CA CYS A 9 -3.28 3.80 -6.08
C CYS A 9 -3.61 5.22 -5.55
N VAL A 10 -2.70 6.17 -5.73
CA VAL A 10 -2.79 7.53 -5.17
C VAL A 10 -4.02 8.23 -5.74
N ASP A 11 -4.90 8.74 -4.86
CA ASP A 11 -6.20 9.36 -5.16
C ASP A 11 -7.29 8.46 -5.74
N VAL A 12 -7.01 7.17 -5.96
CA VAL A 12 -8.02 6.18 -6.40
C VAL A 12 -8.60 5.46 -5.20
N LYS A 13 -7.72 4.81 -4.42
CA LYS A 13 -8.06 4.05 -3.21
C LYS A 13 -9.31 3.16 -3.39
N ASP A 14 -9.28 2.28 -4.38
CA ASP A 14 -10.41 1.40 -4.74
C ASP A 14 -10.78 0.38 -3.63
N ARG A 15 -9.79 -0.08 -2.86
CA ARG A 15 -9.91 -1.00 -1.70
C ARG A 15 -10.26 -2.47 -2.01
N ALA A 16 -10.45 -2.89 -3.26
CA ALA A 16 -10.68 -4.32 -3.55
C ALA A 16 -9.58 -5.25 -2.99
N CYS A 17 -8.33 -4.77 -2.94
CA CYS A 17 -7.21 -5.52 -2.38
C CYS A 17 -7.33 -5.82 -0.87
N ILE A 18 -8.06 -5.00 -0.09
CA ILE A 18 -8.23 -5.20 1.36
C ILE A 18 -9.04 -6.47 1.61
N ASP A 19 -10.12 -6.67 0.86
CA ASP A 19 -11.04 -7.80 1.03
C ASP A 19 -10.38 -9.15 0.75
N GLU A 20 -9.34 -9.16 -0.09
CA GLU A 20 -8.61 -10.36 -0.49
C GLU A 20 -7.37 -10.65 0.36
N CYS A 21 -6.96 -9.74 1.25
CA CYS A 21 -5.77 -9.93 2.07
C CYS A 21 -6.06 -10.85 3.27
N PRO A 22 -5.53 -12.09 3.33
CA PRO A 22 -5.88 -13.06 4.38
C PRO A 22 -5.35 -12.69 5.77
N VAL A 23 -4.39 -11.77 5.84
CA VAL A 23 -3.73 -11.32 7.06
C VAL A 23 -4.07 -9.86 7.40
N ASP A 24 -4.98 -9.23 6.66
CA ASP A 24 -5.45 -7.86 6.91
C ASP A 24 -4.29 -6.83 7.00
N CYS A 25 -3.25 -6.99 6.18
CA CYS A 25 -2.01 -6.20 6.25
C CYS A 25 -1.96 -4.99 5.30
N ILE A 26 -3.11 -4.56 4.76
CA ILE A 26 -3.21 -3.42 3.84
C ILE A 26 -3.91 -2.26 4.55
N TYR A 27 -3.13 -1.23 4.87
CA TYR A 27 -3.54 -0.10 5.69
C TYR A 27 -3.88 1.11 4.82
N GLU A 28 -4.82 1.92 5.29
CA GLU A 28 -5.32 3.07 4.55
C GLU A 28 -4.72 4.38 5.09
N GLY A 29 -3.95 5.09 4.26
CA GLY A 29 -3.55 6.49 4.49
C GLY A 29 -4.57 7.49 3.94
N GLU A 30 -4.24 8.78 3.84
CA GLU A 30 -5.20 9.76 3.28
C GLU A 30 -5.31 9.61 1.75
N ARG A 31 -4.17 9.48 1.08
CA ARG A 31 -4.03 9.54 -0.38
C ARG A 31 -3.82 8.16 -1.03
N SER A 32 -3.23 7.20 -0.32
CA SER A 32 -2.95 5.84 -0.85
C SER A 32 -3.26 4.75 0.18
N LEU A 33 -3.24 3.50 -0.28
CA LEU A 33 -3.12 2.32 0.58
C LEU A 33 -1.64 1.90 0.67
N TYR A 34 -1.29 1.18 1.75
CA TYR A 34 0.07 0.73 2.06
C TYR A 34 0.06 -0.70 2.56
N ILE A 35 0.96 -1.55 2.06
CA ILE A 35 1.13 -2.94 2.52
C ILE A 35 2.21 -2.98 3.59
N HIS A 36 1.88 -3.56 4.76
CA HIS A 36 2.85 -3.70 5.84
C HIS A 36 3.87 -4.80 5.51
N PRO A 37 5.18 -4.50 5.42
CA PRO A 37 6.20 -5.43 4.91
C PRO A 37 6.38 -6.67 5.80
N ASP A 38 6.33 -6.50 7.12
CA ASP A 38 6.52 -7.63 8.05
C ASP A 38 5.26 -8.46 8.30
N GLU A 39 4.09 -7.96 7.91
CA GLU A 39 2.82 -8.67 8.06
C GLU A 39 2.40 -9.38 6.78
N CYS A 40 2.88 -8.90 5.63
CA CYS A 40 2.68 -9.55 4.35
C CYS A 40 3.28 -10.96 4.36
N VAL A 41 2.53 -11.93 3.83
CA VAL A 41 2.93 -13.34 3.72
C VAL A 41 3.05 -13.81 2.28
N ASP A 42 3.25 -12.87 1.35
CA ASP A 42 3.48 -13.13 -0.09
C ASP A 42 2.41 -14.03 -0.74
N CYS A 43 1.15 -13.90 -0.32
CA CYS A 43 0.06 -14.74 -0.84
C CYS A 43 -0.38 -14.37 -2.27
N GLY A 44 -0.11 -13.13 -2.72
CA GLY A 44 -0.43 -12.62 -4.06
C GLY A 44 -1.91 -12.37 -4.37
N ALA A 45 -2.83 -12.55 -3.43
CA ALA A 45 -4.27 -12.39 -3.68
C ALA A 45 -4.69 -10.94 -4.00
N CYS A 46 -3.97 -9.95 -3.48
CA CYS A 46 -4.28 -8.53 -3.64
C CYS A 46 -3.93 -7.97 -5.04
N GLU A 47 -2.90 -8.50 -5.69
CA GLU A 47 -2.41 -8.01 -6.98
C GLU A 47 -3.46 -8.08 -8.11
N PRO A 48 -4.04 -9.26 -8.43
CA PRO A 48 -4.93 -9.39 -9.59
C PRO A 48 -6.27 -8.67 -9.45
N VAL A 49 -6.64 -8.24 -8.24
CA VAL A 49 -7.92 -7.55 -7.99
C VAL A 49 -7.81 -6.03 -8.06
N CYS A 50 -6.60 -5.47 -8.14
CA CYS A 50 -6.42 -4.02 -8.24
C CYS A 50 -6.79 -3.55 -9.66
N PRO A 51 -7.86 -2.73 -9.83
CA PRO A 51 -8.35 -2.36 -11.15
C PRO A 51 -7.43 -1.39 -11.92
N VAL A 52 -6.48 -0.77 -11.21
CA VAL A 52 -5.50 0.18 -11.75
C VAL A 52 -4.08 -0.38 -11.72
N GLU A 53 -3.93 -1.69 -11.50
CA GLU A 53 -2.65 -2.40 -11.52
C GLU A 53 -1.58 -1.75 -10.62
N ALA A 54 -1.96 -1.29 -9.43
CA ALA A 54 -1.06 -0.54 -8.54
C ALA A 54 -0.15 -1.42 -7.68
N ILE A 55 -0.33 -2.74 -7.67
CA ILE A 55 0.27 -3.63 -6.68
C ILE A 55 1.28 -4.54 -7.37
N TYR A 56 2.50 -4.56 -6.86
CA TYR A 56 3.61 -5.33 -7.42
C TYR A 56 4.28 -6.16 -6.34
N TYR A 57 4.78 -7.34 -6.69
CA TYR A 57 5.78 -7.99 -5.88
C TYR A 57 7.06 -7.14 -5.86
N GLU A 58 7.79 -7.08 -4.74
CA GLU A 58 8.92 -6.14 -4.58
C GLU A 58 9.99 -6.26 -5.67
N ASP A 59 10.25 -7.48 -6.17
CA ASP A 59 11.22 -7.73 -7.24
C ASP A 59 10.70 -7.32 -8.64
N ASP A 60 9.38 -7.22 -8.81
CA ASP A 60 8.70 -6.85 -10.06
C ASP A 60 8.29 -5.37 -10.09
N LEU A 61 8.59 -4.61 -9.03
CA LEU A 61 8.26 -3.19 -8.94
C LEU A 61 8.99 -2.39 -10.04
N PRO A 62 8.26 -1.65 -10.91
CA PRO A 62 8.87 -0.86 -11.98
C PRO A 62 9.93 0.12 -11.46
N GLU A 63 11.01 0.31 -12.24
CA GLU A 63 12.14 1.17 -11.88
C GLU A 63 11.72 2.58 -11.45
N GLU A 64 10.75 3.15 -12.17
CA GLU A 64 10.21 4.49 -11.92
C GLU A 64 9.47 4.62 -10.58
N TRP A 65 9.06 3.49 -9.97
CA TRP A 65 8.33 3.44 -8.71
C TRP A 65 9.11 2.77 -7.59
N LYS A 66 10.42 2.55 -7.73
CA LYS A 66 11.23 1.91 -6.67
C LYS A 66 11.13 2.57 -5.30
N ASP A 67 11.00 3.90 -5.26
CA ASP A 67 10.84 4.63 -4.01
C ASP A 67 9.51 4.33 -3.27
N TYR A 68 8.54 3.67 -3.93
CA TYR A 68 7.30 3.23 -3.28
C TYR A 68 7.52 2.06 -2.33
N TYR A 69 8.57 1.25 -2.51
CA TYR A 69 8.95 0.26 -1.51
C TYR A 69 9.19 0.96 -0.16
N ARG A 70 10.07 1.98 -0.15
CA ARG A 70 10.33 2.79 1.04
C ARG A 70 9.06 3.44 1.57
N ALA A 71 8.21 3.96 0.69
CA ALA A 71 6.96 4.59 1.13
C ALA A 71 6.00 3.62 1.83
N ASN A 72 5.95 2.36 1.40
CA ASN A 72 5.16 1.32 2.08
C ASN A 72 5.79 0.95 3.42
N VAL A 73 7.11 0.81 3.52
CA VAL A 73 7.79 0.48 4.78
C VAL A 73 7.69 1.62 5.80
N GLU A 74 8.13 2.82 5.44
CA GLU A 74 8.26 3.97 6.36
C GLU A 74 6.90 4.57 6.76
N PHE A 75 5.81 4.20 6.08
CA PHE A 75 4.46 4.55 6.53
C PHE A 75 4.18 4.06 7.96
N PHE A 76 4.77 2.93 8.34
CA PHE A 76 4.53 2.25 9.61
C PHE A 76 5.45 2.67 10.76
N ASP A 77 6.43 3.55 10.53
CA ASP A 77 7.46 3.92 11.52
C ASP A 77 6.88 4.38 12.87
N ASP A 78 5.74 5.08 12.86
CA ASP A 78 5.09 5.60 14.06
C ASP A 78 4.15 4.60 14.75
N ILE A 79 3.66 3.60 14.02
CA ILE A 79 2.61 2.69 14.48
C ILE A 79 3.09 1.23 14.65
N GLY A 80 4.27 0.91 14.14
CA GLY A 80 4.83 -0.44 14.15
C GLY A 80 3.97 -1.42 13.34
N SER A 81 3.77 -2.62 13.89
CA SER A 81 2.94 -3.70 13.31
C SER A 81 1.66 -3.89 14.14
N PRO A 82 0.53 -3.29 13.72
CA PRO A 82 -0.75 -3.39 14.44
C PRO A 82 -1.41 -4.77 14.38
N GLY A 83 -1.03 -5.63 13.42
CA GLY A 83 -1.62 -6.96 13.24
C GLY A 83 -3.09 -6.92 12.82
N GLY A 84 -3.40 -6.05 11.85
CA GLY A 84 -4.70 -5.96 11.17
C GLY A 84 -5.21 -4.54 10.98
N ALA A 85 -5.31 -4.10 9.72
CA ALA A 85 -5.79 -2.79 9.30
C ALA A 85 -7.22 -2.49 9.73
N SER A 86 -8.10 -3.50 9.77
CA SER A 86 -9.50 -3.35 10.15
C SER A 86 -9.70 -2.78 11.56
N LYS A 87 -8.71 -2.92 12.45
CA LYS A 87 -8.75 -2.39 13.82
C LYS A 87 -8.27 -0.95 13.92
N VAL A 88 -7.47 -0.50 12.95
CA VAL A 88 -6.80 0.80 12.95
C VAL A 88 -7.66 1.85 12.24
N GLY A 89 -8.33 1.46 11.15
CA GLY A 89 -9.07 2.37 10.30
C GLY A 89 -8.14 3.27 9.47
N VAL A 90 -8.64 4.44 9.06
CA VAL A 90 -7.87 5.38 8.24
C VAL A 90 -6.85 6.12 9.11
N ILE A 91 -5.60 6.09 8.67
CA ILE A 91 -4.50 6.84 9.28
C ILE A 91 -4.39 8.19 8.57
N SER A 92 -4.54 9.28 9.31
CA SER A 92 -4.44 10.67 8.80
C SER A 92 -2.98 11.11 8.56
N LYS A 93 -2.25 10.30 7.80
CA LYS A 93 -0.86 10.52 7.40
C LYS A 93 -0.63 9.74 6.11
N ASP A 94 0.21 10.28 5.23
CA ASP A 94 0.83 9.55 4.13
C ASP A 94 2.35 9.69 4.25
N HIS A 95 3.09 8.79 3.61
CA HIS A 95 4.53 8.96 3.48
C HIS A 95 4.86 10.26 2.70
N PRO A 96 5.93 11.00 3.04
CA PRO A 96 6.24 12.30 2.41
C PRO A 96 6.29 12.29 0.88
N LEU A 97 6.73 11.18 0.27
CA LEU A 97 6.70 10.99 -1.18
C LEU A 97 5.28 11.13 -1.76
N ILE A 98 4.28 10.52 -1.12
CA ILE A 98 2.88 10.55 -1.58
C ILE A 98 2.23 11.89 -1.24
N ALA A 99 2.47 12.41 -0.03
CA ALA A 99 1.91 13.67 0.42
C ALA A 99 2.34 14.86 -0.47
N ALA A 100 3.54 14.81 -1.05
CA ALA A 100 4.07 15.86 -1.92
C ALA A 100 3.58 15.78 -3.39
N LEU A 101 2.88 14.71 -3.79
CA LEU A 101 2.40 14.56 -5.16
C LEU A 101 1.29 15.59 -5.48
N PRO A 102 1.26 16.12 -6.72
CA PRO A 102 0.07 16.79 -7.21
C PRO A 102 -1.14 15.83 -7.17
N PRO A 103 -2.38 16.34 -7.17
CA PRO A 103 -3.56 15.49 -7.34
C PRO A 103 -3.42 14.64 -8.60
N GLN A 104 -3.60 13.33 -8.47
CA GLN A 104 -3.57 12.39 -9.59
C GLN A 104 -4.94 12.36 -10.25
N ALA A 105 -4.96 12.50 -11.58
CA ALA A 105 -6.17 12.36 -12.38
C ALA A 105 -6.14 10.99 -13.06
N HIS A 106 -7.15 10.18 -12.76
CA HIS A 106 -7.34 8.85 -13.35
C HIS A 106 -8.60 8.85 -14.22
#